data_AF-A0A0G0H6G6-F1
#
_entry.id   AF-A0A0G0H6G6-F1
#
_cell.length_a   1.000
_cell.length_b   1.000
_cell.length_c   1.000
_cell.angle_alpha   90.00
_cell.angle_beta   90.00
_cell.angle_gamma   90.00
#
_symmetry.space_group_name_H-M   'P 1'
#
loop_
_entity.id
_entity.type
_entity.pdbx_description
1 polymer ?
#
loop_
_entity_poly.entity_id
_entity_poly.type
_entity_poly.pdbx_seq_one_letter_code
_entity_poly.pdbx_strand_id
1 'polypeptide(L)'
;MKEFFKDIAQDKTITFAFFINTFFIVASIAYILFSYGKLPPFIPIFNQLSWGEQRLGNQITIFIPVLVALLIFAINIFTSASIYKKIPLISRMLAVISLLAGILTFLFSIKTIMLIT
;
A
#
# COMPACT_ATOMS: atom_id res chain seq x y z
N MET A 1 12.72 5.95 -21.32
CA MET A 1 11.76 5.37 -20.36
C MET A 1 11.20 4.02 -20.80
N LYS A 2 10.67 3.86 -22.02
CA LYS A 2 10.07 2.58 -22.47
C LYS A 2 11.00 1.36 -22.35
N GLU A 3 12.30 1.52 -22.60
CA GLU A 3 13.24 0.40 -22.45
C GLU A 3 13.41 -0.09 -21.00
N PHE A 4 13.46 0.82 -20.02
CA PHE A 4 13.60 0.45 -18.60
C PHE A 4 12.40 -0.38 -18.12
N PHE A 5 11.19 -0.01 -18.56
CA PHE A 5 9.98 -0.76 -18.22
C PHE A 5 9.88 -2.09 -18.97
N LYS A 6 10.48 -2.22 -20.16
CA LYS A 6 10.48 -3.46 -20.93
C LYS A 6 11.25 -4.58 -20.23
N ASP A 7 12.38 -4.25 -19.62
CA ASP A 7 13.22 -5.25 -18.96
C ASP A 7 12.57 -5.80 -17.68
N ILE A 8 11.95 -4.93 -16.87
CA ILE A 8 11.20 -5.39 -15.69
C ILE A 8 9.92 -6.14 -16.07
N ALA A 9 9.30 -5.80 -17.20
CA ALA A 9 8.08 -6.46 -17.68
C ALA A 9 8.33 -7.92 -18.08
N GLN A 10 9.57 -8.27 -18.41
CA GLN A 10 9.96 -9.65 -18.70
C GLN A 10 10.23 -10.47 -17.42
N ASP A 11 10.52 -9.80 -16.30
CA ASP A 11 10.72 -10.48 -15.01
C ASP A 11 9.35 -10.79 -14.38
N LYS A 12 9.01 -12.09 -14.38
CA LYS A 12 7.75 -12.60 -13.83
C LYS A 12 7.60 -12.30 -12.33
N THR A 13 8.69 -12.28 -11.57
CA THR A 13 8.64 -12.03 -10.13
C THR A 13 8.29 -10.58 -9.84
N ILE A 14 8.95 -9.64 -10.54
CA ILE A 14 8.71 -8.20 -10.37
C ILE A 14 7.29 -7.83 -10.82
N THR A 15 6.89 -8.29 -12.01
CA THR A 15 5.56 -8.02 -12.56
C THR A 15 4.46 -8.60 -11.70
N PHE A 16 4.59 -9.85 -11.26
CA PHE A 16 3.62 -10.49 -10.38
C PHE A 16 3.50 -9.76 -9.04
N ALA A 17 4.63 -9.39 -8.41
CA ALA A 17 4.61 -8.66 -7.15
C ALA A 17 3.92 -7.29 -7.27
N PHE A 18 4.23 -6.51 -8.31
CA PHE A 18 3.57 -5.22 -8.53
C PHE A 18 2.10 -5.35 -8.94
N PHE A 19 1.74 -6.38 -9.71
CA PHE A 19 0.36 -6.67 -10.08
C PHE A 19 -0.48 -7.01 -8.84
N ILE A 20 -0.01 -7.93 -8.00
CA ILE A 20 -0.69 -8.28 -6.75
C ILE A 20 -0.73 -7.08 -5.80
N ASN A 21 0.34 -6.31 -5.72
CA ASN A 21 0.33 -5.11 -4.88
C ASN A 21 -0.75 -4.12 -5.34
N THR A 22 -0.87 -3.91 -6.65
CA THR A 22 -1.94 -3.10 -7.24
C THR A 22 -3.32 -3.61 -6.81
N PHE A 23 -3.53 -4.93 -6.88
CA PHE A 23 -4.76 -5.55 -6.40
C PHE A 23 -5.03 -5.22 -4.91
N PHE A 24 -4.04 -5.35 -4.02
CA PHE A 24 -4.23 -5.03 -2.59
C PHE A 24 -4.52 -3.56 -2.33
N ILE A 25 -3.87 -2.63 -3.03
CA ILE A 25 -4.15 -1.20 -2.91
C ILE A 25 -5.59 -0.90 -3.36
N VAL A 26 -6.00 -1.43 -4.52
CA VAL A 26 -7.36 -1.24 -5.06
C VAL A 26 -8.40 -1.88 -4.13
N ALA A 27 -8.15 -3.09 -3.63
CA ALA A 27 -9.01 -3.76 -2.66
C ALA A 27 -9.15 -2.97 -1.36
N SER A 28 -8.06 -2.36 -0.87
CA SER A 28 -8.09 -1.49 0.31
C SER A 28 -8.98 -0.26 0.09
N ILE A 29 -8.82 0.43 -1.05
CA ILE A 29 -9.65 1.57 -1.42
C ILE A 29 -11.12 1.18 -1.52
N ALA A 30 -11.42 0.09 -2.25
CA ALA A 30 -12.77 -0.40 -2.43
C ALA A 30 -13.43 -0.76 -1.10
N TYR A 31 -12.69 -1.44 -0.21
CA TYR A 31 -13.19 -1.85 1.10
C TYR A 31 -13.48 -0.65 2.03
N ILE A 32 -12.59 0.35 2.03
CA ILE A 32 -12.80 1.61 2.76
C ILE A 32 -14.04 2.33 2.21
N LEU A 33 -14.15 2.48 0.89
CA LEU A 33 -15.28 3.20 0.26
C LEU A 33 -16.62 2.49 0.54
N PHE A 34 -16.66 1.16 0.46
CA PHE A 34 -17.86 0.37 0.75
C PHE A 34 -18.31 0.53 2.21
N SER A 35 -17.34 0.64 3.13
CA SER A 35 -17.62 0.79 4.57
C SER A 35 -17.80 2.25 4.99
N TYR A 36 -17.47 3.21 4.12
CA TYR A 36 -17.28 4.61 4.49
C TYR A 36 -18.51 5.21 5.19
N GLY A 37 -19.72 4.98 4.67
CA GLY A 37 -20.95 5.51 5.25
C GLY A 37 -21.31 4.96 6.64
N LYS A 38 -20.67 3.87 7.08
CA LYS A 38 -20.86 3.27 8.41
C LYS A 38 -19.77 3.65 9.41
N LEU A 39 -18.70 4.29 8.95
CA LEU A 39 -17.59 4.64 9.83
C LEU A 39 -18.00 5.77 10.77
N PRO A 40 -17.61 5.71 12.05
CA PRO A 40 -17.77 6.83 12.96
C PRO A 40 -16.95 8.05 12.49
N PRO A 41 -17.31 9.27 12.95
CA PRO A 41 -16.57 10.48 12.59
C PRO A 41 -15.11 10.45 13.08
N PHE A 42 -14.82 9.69 14.14
CA PHE A 42 -13.49 9.54 14.71
C PHE A 42 -13.05 8.08 14.71
N ILE A 43 -11.89 7.80 14.13
CA ILE A 43 -11.36 6.45 13.90
C ILE A 43 -9.97 6.31 14.54
N PRO A 44 -9.68 5.22 15.28
CA PRO A 44 -8.38 4.99 15.91
C PRO A 44 -7.33 4.55 14.88
N ILE A 45 -6.67 5.51 14.23
CA ILE A 45 -5.67 5.25 13.19
C ILE A 45 -4.24 5.36 13.72
N PHE A 46 -4.01 6.22 14.70
CA PHE A 46 -2.67 6.49 15.21
C PHE A 46 -2.34 5.58 16.39
N ASN A 47 -2.07 4.30 16.10
CA ASN A 47 -1.81 3.27 17.12
C ASN A 47 -0.53 3.51 17.95
N GLN A 48 0.36 4.40 17.50
CA GLN A 48 1.60 4.74 18.21
C GLN A 48 1.43 5.85 19.24
N LEU A 49 0.32 6.59 19.22
CA LEU A 49 0.05 7.68 20.17
C LEU A 49 -0.52 7.15 21.49
N SER A 50 -0.39 7.96 22.54
CA SER A 50 -0.89 7.60 23.87
C SER A 50 -2.39 7.30 23.84
N TRP A 51 -2.84 6.40 24.71
CA TRP A 51 -4.25 6.00 24.77
C TRP A 51 -5.18 7.21 25.01
N GLY A 52 -6.34 7.20 24.36
CA GLY A 52 -7.33 8.28 24.43
C GLY A 52 -7.49 9.02 23.10
N GLU A 53 -7.88 10.30 23.18
CA GLU A 53 -8.26 11.11 22.01
C GLU A 53 -7.13 11.31 21.01
N GLN A 54 -5.88 11.25 21.45
CA GLN A 54 -4.71 11.41 20.57
C GLN A 54 -4.63 10.33 19.48
N ARG A 55 -5.25 9.15 19.67
CA ARG A 55 -5.25 8.07 18.66
C ARG A 55 -6.29 8.28 17.56
N LEU A 56 -7.26 9.15 17.81
CA LEU A 56 -8.41 9.36 16.95
C LEU A 56 -8.05 10.33 15.82
N GLY A 57 -8.25 9.89 14.59
CA GLY A 57 -8.28 10.77 13.42
C GLY A 57 -9.71 10.95 12.93
N ASN A 58 -9.95 12.00 12.17
CA ASN A 58 -11.20 12.15 11.43
C ASN A 58 -11.38 10.98 10.44
N GLN A 59 -12.60 10.63 10.09
CA GLN A 59 -12.97 9.57 9.14
C GLN A 59 -12.11 9.52 7.86
N ILE A 60 -11.73 10.67 7.29
CA ILE A 60 -10.89 10.76 6.08
C ILE A 60 -9.47 10.23 6.30
N THR A 61 -8.94 10.28 7.52
CA THR A 61 -7.55 9.87 7.79
C THR A 61 -7.34 8.37 7.58
N ILE A 62 -8.39 7.56 7.43
CA ILE A 62 -8.29 6.13 7.10
C ILE A 62 -7.62 5.89 5.74
N PHE A 63 -7.59 6.90 4.86
CA PHE A 63 -6.88 6.84 3.58
C PHE A 63 -5.37 7.10 3.71
N ILE A 64 -4.85 7.56 4.85
CA ILE A 64 -3.41 7.85 5.03
C ILE A 64 -2.54 6.61 4.73
N PRO A 65 -2.79 5.42 5.31
CA PRO A 65 -2.00 4.21 5.01
C PRO A 65 -2.04 3.82 3.53
N VAL A 66 -3.17 4.06 2.85
CA VAL A 66 -3.34 3.80 1.41
C VAL A 66 -2.51 4.77 0.59
N LEU A 67 -2.53 6.07 0.91
CA LEU A 67 -1.71 7.08 0.24
C LEU A 67 -0.21 6.79 0.42
N VAL A 68 0.22 6.40 1.62
CA VAL A 68 1.61 5.99 1.88
C VAL A 68 1.98 4.76 1.06
N ALA A 69 1.13 3.74 1.00
CA ALA A 69 1.37 2.55 0.19
C ALA A 69 1.47 2.87 -1.32
N LEU A 70 0.62 3.79 -1.82
CA LEU A 70 0.67 4.28 -3.20
C LEU A 70 2.00 5.00 -3.50
N LEU A 71 2.47 5.85 -2.58
CA LEU A 71 3.77 6.53 -2.73
C LEU A 71 4.93 5.53 -2.75
N ILE A 72 4.94 4.57 -1.82
CA ILE A 72 5.96 3.50 -1.78
C ILE A 72 5.91 2.69 -3.09
N PHE A 73 4.72 2.34 -3.58
CA PHE A 73 4.55 1.65 -4.86
C PHE A 73 5.13 2.44 -6.03
N ALA A 74 4.77 3.71 -6.16
CA ALA A 74 5.27 4.58 -7.21
C ALA A 74 6.80 4.70 -7.16
N ILE A 75 7.37 5.00 -5.99
CA ILE A 75 8.83 5.11 -5.84
C ILE A 75 9.51 3.79 -6.18
N ASN A 76 8.99 2.67 -5.68
CA ASN A 76 9.62 1.36 -5.89
C ASN A 76 9.54 0.90 -7.35
N ILE A 77 8.46 1.17 -8.09
CA ILE A 77 8.37 0.78 -9.49
C ILE A 77 9.35 1.58 -10.36
N PHE A 78 9.49 2.90 -10.14
CA PHE A 78 10.46 3.73 -10.86
C PHE A 78 11.91 3.37 -10.52
N THR A 79 12.18 3.12 -9.24
CA THR A 79 13.52 2.75 -8.76
C THR A 79 13.90 1.36 -9.26
N SER A 80 12.98 0.39 -9.21
CA SER A 80 13.16 -0.96 -9.74
C SER A 80 13.47 -0.93 -11.24
N ALA A 81 12.70 -0.16 -12.04
CA ALA A 81 12.96 0.00 -13.47
C ALA A 81 14.36 0.58 -13.78
N SER A 82 14.83 1.52 -12.95
CA SER A 82 16.10 2.22 -13.17
C SER A 82 17.32 1.37 -12.76
N ILE A 83 17.19 0.52 -11.74
CA ILE A 83 18.29 -0.27 -11.16
C ILE A 83 18.35 -1.68 -11.76
N TYR A 84 17.29 -2.17 -12.41
CA TYR A 84 17.19 -3.55 -12.91
C TYR A 84 18.38 -3.99 -13.76
N LYS A 85 18.83 -3.17 -14.72
CA LYS A 85 19.99 -3.48 -15.58
C LYS A 85 21.31 -3.60 -14.80
N LYS A 86 21.44 -2.93 -13.65
CA LYS A 86 22.66 -2.92 -12.84
C LYS A 86 22.66 -4.07 -11.84
N ILE A 87 21.57 -4.19 -11.06
CA ILE A 87 21.45 -5.15 -9.97
C ILE A 87 20.00 -5.70 -9.92
N PRO A 88 19.70 -6.79 -10.63
CA PRO A 88 18.36 -7.37 -10.69
C PRO A 88 17.82 -7.80 -9.33
N LEU A 89 18.68 -8.28 -8.43
CA LEU A 89 18.29 -8.73 -7.09
C LEU A 89 17.62 -7.62 -6.28
N ILE A 90 18.22 -6.43 -6.25
CA ILE A 90 17.66 -5.26 -5.52
C ILE A 90 16.30 -4.86 -6.12
N SER A 91 16.17 -4.93 -7.44
CA SER A 91 14.93 -4.59 -8.13
C SER A 91 13.78 -5.54 -7.78
N ARG A 92 14.08 -6.83 -7.59
CA ARG A 92 13.14 -7.83 -7.07
C ARG A 92 12.79 -7.57 -5.60
N MET A 93 13.78 -7.23 -4.77
CA MET A 93 13.53 -6.89 -3.36
C MET A 93 12.62 -5.67 -3.22
N LEU A 94 12.81 -4.62 -4.04
CA LEU A 94 11.94 -3.44 -4.04
C LEU A 94 10.48 -3.79 -4.42
N ALA A 95 10.28 -4.71 -5.35
CA ALA A 95 8.95 -5.19 -5.73
C ALA A 95 8.29 -5.96 -4.56
N VAL A 96 9.05 -6.82 -3.87
CA VAL A 96 8.55 -7.56 -2.69
C VAL A 96 8.24 -6.63 -1.52
N ILE A 97 9.09 -5.64 -1.24
CA ILE A 97 8.84 -4.62 -0.20
C ILE A 97 7.58 -3.84 -0.53
N SER A 98 7.38 -3.48 -1.80
CA SER A 98 6.17 -2.80 -2.25
C SER A 98 4.92 -3.66 -2.00
N LEU A 99 4.97 -4.95 -2.36
CA LEU A 99 3.91 -5.92 -2.10
C LEU A 99 3.59 -6.06 -0.60
N LEU A 100 4.61 -6.19 0.24
CA LEU A 100 4.43 -6.26 1.69
C LEU A 100 3.74 -5.02 2.23
N ALA A 101 4.11 -3.82 1.75
CA ALA A 101 3.44 -2.58 2.13
C ALA A 101 1.94 -2.61 1.78
N GLY A 102 1.55 -3.07 0.59
CA GLY A 102 0.14 -3.18 0.23
C GLY A 102 -0.63 -4.22 1.04
N ILE A 103 -0.04 -5.40 1.29
CA ILE A 103 -0.65 -6.43 2.16
C ILE A 103 -0.89 -5.87 3.56
N LEU A 104 0.11 -5.22 4.16
CA LEU A 104 0.01 -4.66 5.50
C LEU A 104 -1.04 -3.53 5.55
N THR A 105 -1.10 -2.67 4.54
CA THR A 105 -2.12 -1.64 4.43
C THR A 105 -3.52 -2.25 4.33
N PHE A 106 -3.72 -3.30 3.53
CA PHE A 106 -5.00 -3.97 3.41
C PHE A 106 -5.45 -4.61 4.72
N LEU A 107 -4.55 -5.35 5.38
CA LEU A 107 -4.83 -5.94 6.70
C LEU A 107 -5.11 -4.88 7.76
N PHE A 108 -4.39 -3.76 7.73
CA PHE A 108 -4.65 -2.62 8.61
C PHE A 108 -6.05 -2.04 8.37
N SER A 109 -6.45 -1.81 7.12
CA SER A 109 -7.78 -1.30 6.78
C SER A 109 -8.89 -2.25 7.24
N ILE A 110 -8.74 -3.57 7.01
CA ILE A 110 -9.67 -4.58 7.51
C ILE A 110 -9.79 -4.49 9.04
N LYS A 111 -8.66 -4.59 9.74
CA LYS A 111 -8.63 -4.63 11.19
C LYS A 111 -9.24 -3.38 11.82
N THR A 112 -8.90 -2.20 11.30
CA THR A 112 -9.42 -0.93 11.81
C THR A 112 -10.92 -0.81 11.61
N ILE A 113 -11.44 -1.20 10.45
CA ILE A 113 -12.88 -1.14 10.15
C ILE A 113 -13.66 -2.16 10.97
N MET A 114 -13.15 -3.39 11.13
CA MET A 114 -13.80 -4.44 11.94
C MET A 114 -13.79 -4.14 13.44
N LEU A 115 -12.85 -3.30 13.92
CA LEU A 115 -12.80 -2.92 15.33
C LEU A 115 -13.93 -1.94 15.71
N ILE A 116 -14.42 -1.18 14.74
CA ILE A 116 -15.35 -0.06 14.95
C ILE A 116 -16.74 -0.30 14.33
N THR A 117 -16.92 -1.39 13.58
CA THR A 117 -18.19 -1.83 12.99
C THR A 117 -18.66 -3.09 13.70
#